data_AF-A0A818J9N3-F1
#
_entry.id   AF-A0A818J9N3-F1
#
_cell.length_a   1.000
_cell.length_b   1.000
_cell.length_c   1.000
_cell.angle_alpha   90.00
_cell.angle_beta   90.00
_cell.angle_gamma   90.00
#
_symmetry.space_group_name_H-M   'P 1'
#
loop_
_entity.id
_entity.type
_entity.pdbx_description
1 polymer ?
#
loop_
_entity_poly.entity_id
_entity_poly.type
_entity_poly.pdbx_seq_one_letter_code
_entity_poly.pdbx_strand_id
1 'polypeptide(L)'
;MNVLIYWNNKKLVYPTLATIAQHVLCIPVANTSVESLFSDSGNTITIRRTRLKTSKVNQLLFMLQNLSTLRELSPPSVEQLRKRATSCTSTTSTKKSKRFKRRR
;
A
#
# COMPACT_ATOMS: atom_id res chain seq x y z
N MET A 1 24.68 4.09 3.71
CA MET A 1 24.99 4.48 5.11
C MET A 1 23.69 4.48 5.91
N ASN A 2 23.56 3.61 6.92
CA ASN A 2 22.38 3.58 7.78
C ASN A 2 22.72 4.26 9.12
N VAL A 3 22.15 5.45 9.34
CA VAL A 3 22.45 6.29 10.51
C VAL A 3 22.02 5.64 11.83
N LEU A 4 20.94 4.85 11.83
CA LEU A 4 20.46 4.15 13.01
C LEU A 4 21.44 3.05 13.45
N ILE A 5 22.01 2.32 12.49
CA ILE A 5 23.04 1.29 12.75
C ILE A 5 24.31 1.93 13.32
N TYR A 6 24.70 3.09 12.80
CA TYR A 6 25.86 3.84 13.31
C TYR A 6 25.70 4.21 14.78
N TRP A 7 24.56 4.80 15.16
CA TRP A 7 24.28 5.16 16.56
C TRP A 7 24.08 3.95 17.46
N ASN A 8 23.62 2.83 16.91
CA ASN A 8 23.56 1.55 17.64
C ASN A 8 24.97 1.06 18.02
N ASN A 9 25.92 1.14 17.09
CA ASN A 9 27.32 0.75 17.34
C ASN A 9 28.04 1.70 18.30
N LYS A 10 27.66 2.98 18.34
CA LYS A 10 28.24 4.02 19.22
C LYS A 10 27.66 4.02 20.64
N LYS A 11 26.66 3.18 20.93
CA LYS A 11 25.98 3.11 22.23
C LYS A 11 26.92 2.75 23.39
N LEU A 12 27.99 1.98 23.11
CA LEU A 12 29.00 1.59 24.10
C LEU A 12 29.88 2.77 24.52
N VAL A 13 30.10 3.74 23.63
CA VAL A 13 30.92 4.93 23.88
C VAL A 13 30.07 6.08 24.44
N TYR A 14 28.84 6.23 23.95
CA TYR A 14 27.94 7.33 24.33
C TYR A 14 26.52 6.81 24.60
N PRO A 15 26.24 6.20 25.77
CA PRO A 15 24.97 5.54 26.01
C PRO A 15 23.77 6.50 26.03
N THR A 16 23.91 7.67 26.65
CA THR A 16 22.84 8.69 26.76
C THR A 16 22.61 9.45 25.45
N LEU A 17 23.68 9.77 24.72
CA LEU A 17 23.53 10.47 23.44
C LEU A 17 22.98 9.54 22.36
N ALA A 18 23.43 8.28 22.34
CA ALA A 18 22.95 7.31 21.36
C ALA A 18 21.46 7.00 21.53
N THR A 19 20.92 6.95 22.75
CA THR A 19 19.47 6.76 22.96
C THR A 19 18.68 7.94 22.40
N ILE A 20 19.06 9.18 22.72
CA ILE A 20 18.38 10.38 22.21
C ILE A 20 18.49 10.43 20.68
N ALA A 21 19.67 10.19 20.13
CA ALA A 21 19.87 10.17 18.68
C ALA A 21 19.02 9.10 17.99
N GLN A 22 18.91 7.90 18.55
CA GLN A 22 18.03 6.86 18.02
C GLN A 22 16.55 7.28 18.07
N HIS A 23 16.10 7.88 19.17
CA HIS A 23 14.72 8.36 19.28
C HIS A 23 14.39 9.45 18.26
N VAL A 24 15.28 10.42 18.06
CA VAL A 24 15.05 11.52 17.12
C VAL A 24 15.15 11.06 15.67
N LEU A 25 16.13 10.21 15.34
CA LEU A 25 16.40 9.79 13.96
C LEU A 25 15.47 8.67 13.48
N CYS A 26 14.84 7.91 14.39
CA CYS A 26 13.85 6.90 14.03
C CYS A 26 12.54 7.53 13.57
N ILE A 27 12.29 8.80 13.89
CA ILE A 27 11.14 9.55 13.40
C ILE A 27 11.40 9.87 11.92
N PRO A 28 10.63 9.28 10.98
CA PRO A 28 10.69 9.75 9.60
C PRO A 28 10.25 11.22 9.60
N VAL A 29 10.98 12.09 8.89
CA VAL A 29 10.52 13.47 8.63
C VAL A 29 9.24 13.35 7.80
N ALA A 30 8.10 13.28 8.48
CA ALA A 30 6.91 12.60 8.00
C ALA A 30 6.17 13.31 6.86
N ASN A 31 6.57 14.54 6.51
CA ASN A 31 5.88 15.37 5.52
C ASN A 31 5.74 14.65 4.17
N THR A 32 6.83 14.11 3.61
CA THR A 32 6.78 13.45 2.30
C THR A 32 5.96 12.16 2.32
N SER A 33 5.94 11.44 3.45
CA SER A 33 5.16 10.21 3.59
C SER A 33 3.66 10.47 3.70
N VAL A 34 3.25 11.51 4.45
CA VAL A 34 1.82 11.86 4.53
C VAL A 34 1.34 12.47 3.23
N GLU A 35 2.14 13.29 2.55
CA GLU A 35 1.79 13.85 1.24
C GLU A 35 1.63 12.76 0.16
N SER A 36 2.52 11.76 0.14
CA SER A 36 2.38 10.59 -0.73
C SER A 36 1.12 9.81 -0.38
N LEU A 37 0.87 9.57 0.91
CA LEU A 37 -0.33 8.87 1.38
C LEU A 37 -1.60 9.59 0.95
N PHE A 38 -1.65 10.92 1.08
CA PHE A 38 -2.80 11.71 0.66
C PHE A 38 -2.95 11.75 -0.86
N SER A 39 -1.84 11.86 -1.60
CA SER A 39 -1.84 11.82 -3.06
C SER A 39 -2.34 10.47 -3.60
N ASP A 40 -1.85 9.37 -3.04
CA ASP A 40 -2.26 8.00 -3.41
C ASP A 40 -3.70 7.70 -2.95
N SER A 41 -4.12 8.25 -1.80
CA SER A 41 -5.49 8.11 -1.31
C SER A 41 -6.52 8.76 -2.24
N GLY A 42 -6.14 9.81 -2.96
CA GLY A 42 -7.00 10.47 -3.96
C GLY A 42 -7.45 9.54 -5.08
N ASN A 43 -6.63 8.54 -5.43
CA ASN A 43 -7.02 7.51 -6.39
C ASN A 43 -8.02 6.51 -5.79
N THR A 44 -7.90 6.22 -4.49
CA THR A 44 -8.78 5.29 -3.75
C THR A 44 -10.15 5.91 -3.46
N ILE A 45 -10.17 7.20 -3.11
CA ILE A 45 -11.36 8.04 -2.89
C ILE A 45 -11.70 8.76 -4.20
N THR A 46 -11.98 8.00 -5.25
CA THR A 46 -12.38 8.59 -6.54
C THR A 46 -13.81 9.14 -6.44
N ILE A 47 -14.14 10.17 -7.22
CA ILE A 47 -15.49 10.80 -7.29
C ILE A 47 -16.62 9.79 -7.55
N ARG A 48 -16.33 8.63 -8.16
CA ARG A 48 -17.30 7.55 -8.42
C ARG A 48 -17.62 6.68 -7.19
N ARG A 49 -16.85 6.80 -6.09
CA ARG A 49 -16.98 6.02 -4.84
C ARG A 49 -17.33 6.90 -3.62
N THR A 50 -18.20 7.89 -3.80
CA THR A 50 -18.58 8.90 -2.78
C THR A 50 -19.43 8.41 -1.61
N ARG A 51 -19.86 7.13 -1.59
CA ARG A 51 -20.73 6.57 -0.52
C ARG A 51 -19.98 5.81 0.58
N LEU A 52 -18.66 5.95 0.67
CA LEU A 52 -17.85 5.31 1.72
C LEU A 52 -17.83 6.17 2.97
N LYS A 53 -18.13 5.57 4.14
CA LYS A 53 -17.92 6.23 5.43
C LYS A 53 -16.43 6.43 5.67
N THR A 54 -16.03 7.55 6.27
CA THR A 54 -14.63 7.89 6.60
C THR A 54 -13.90 6.77 7.35
N SER A 55 -14.59 6.10 8.27
CA SER A 55 -14.04 4.93 8.98
C SER A 55 -13.62 3.78 8.05
N LYS A 56 -14.41 3.47 7.01
CA LYS A 56 -14.06 2.44 6.03
C LYS A 56 -12.93 2.86 5.12
N VAL A 57 -12.84 4.15 4.79
CA VAL A 57 -11.72 4.70 4.00
C VAL A 57 -10.41 4.55 4.75
N ASN A 58 -10.37 4.87 6.04
CA ASN A 58 -9.18 4.71 6.87
C ASN A 58 -8.73 3.24 6.95
N GLN A 59 -9.67 2.31 7.09
CA GLN A 59 -9.36 0.87 7.09
C GLN A 59 -8.76 0.41 5.76
N LEU A 60 -9.34 0.86 4.63
CA LEU A 60 -8.82 0.53 3.30
C LEU A 60 -7.41 1.10 3.08
N LEU A 61 -7.18 2.34 3.48
CA LEU A 61 -5.88 3.01 3.37
C LEU A 61 -4.83 2.30 4.22
N PHE A 62 -5.18 1.94 5.46
CA PHE A 62 -4.32 1.16 6.34
C PHE A 62 -3.97 -0.19 5.73
N MET A 63 -4.95 -0.93 5.23
CA MET A 63 -4.71 -2.22 4.57
C MET A 63 -3.78 -2.06 3.37
N LEU A 64 -4.07 -1.10 2.49
CA LEU A 64 -3.30 -0.83 1.27
C LEU A 64 -1.83 -0.53 1.58
N GLN A 65 -1.58 0.36 2.55
CA GLN A 65 -0.23 0.76 2.95
C GLN A 65 0.59 -0.41 3.52
N ASN A 66 -0.08 -1.33 4.21
CA ASN A 66 0.57 -2.45 4.88
C ASN A 66 0.53 -3.75 4.05
N LEU A 67 -0.01 -3.76 2.82
CA LEU A 67 -0.17 -5.00 2.04
C LEU A 67 1.13 -5.76 1.81
N SER A 68 2.25 -5.08 1.58
CA SER A 68 3.56 -5.70 1.40
C SER A 68 4.00 -6.44 2.66
N THR A 69 3.92 -5.77 3.81
CA THR A 69 4.24 -6.35 5.12
C THR A 69 3.29 -7.49 5.49
N LEU A 70 1.98 -7.32 5.25
CA LEU A 70 0.97 -8.34 5.51
C LEU A 70 1.16 -9.56 4.60
N ARG A 71 1.62 -9.37 3.36
CA ARG A 71 1.92 -10.47 2.44
C ARG A 71 3.13 -11.28 2.88
N GLU A 72 4.12 -10.65 3.50
CA GLU A 72 5.31 -11.31 4.04
C GLU A 72 5.00 -12.10 5.32
N LEU A 73 4.07 -11.59 6.14
CA LEU A 73 3.60 -12.27 7.35
C LEU A 73 2.54 -13.34 7.07
N SER A 74 1.92 -13.33 5.88
CA SER A 74 0.96 -14.34 5.47
C SER A 74 1.69 -15.66 5.17
N PRO A 75 1.42 -16.75 5.91
CA PRO A 75 1.98 -18.05 5.55
C PRO A 75 1.53 -18.43 4.12
N PRO A 76 2.37 -19.11 3.32
CA PRO A 76 2.09 -19.46 1.92
C PRO A 76 0.89 -20.40 1.73
N SER A 77 0.26 -20.84 2.81
CA SER A 77 -0.85 -21.81 2.81
C SER A 77 -2.13 -21.25 2.16
N VAL A 78 -2.42 -19.95 2.28
CA VAL A 78 -3.68 -19.36 1.77
C VAL A 78 -3.64 -19.03 0.27
N GLU A 79 -2.47 -18.87 -0.33
CA GLU A 79 -2.29 -18.57 -1.76
C GLU A 79 -2.58 -19.80 -2.65
N GLN A 80 -2.45 -21.01 -2.09
CA GLN A 80 -2.72 -22.27 -2.79
C GLN A 80 -4.21 -22.45 -3.13
N LEU A 81 -5.13 -21.90 -2.31
CA LEU A 81 -6.56 -22.02 -2.55
C LEU A 81 -7.08 -21.02 -3.59
N ARG A 82 -6.41 -19.87 -3.75
CA ARG A 82 -6.86 -18.80 -4.65
C ARG A 82 -6.54 -19.08 -6.13
N LYS A 83 -5.50 -19.88 -6.42
CA LYS A 83 -5.18 -20.32 -7.79
C LYS A 83 -6.22 -21.28 -8.40
N ARG A 84 -7.18 -21.77 -7.61
CA ARG A 84 -8.28 -22.61 -8.09
C ARG A 84 -9.54 -21.83 -8.49
N ALA A 85 -9.63 -20.55 -8.14
CA ALA A 85 -10.79 -19.71 -8.45
C ALA A 85 -10.66 -18.90 -9.76
N THR A 86 -9.50 -18.92 -10.42
CA THR A 86 -9.29 -18.26 -11.73
C THR A 86 -9.34 -19.23 -12.93
N SER A 87 -9.68 -20.51 -12.73
CA SER A 87 -9.72 -21.50 -13.82
C SER A 87 -11.11 -21.76 -14.42
N CYS A 88 -12.17 -21.06 -14.00
CA CYS A 88 -13.53 -21.31 -14.51
C CYS A 88 -14.30 -20.01 -14.85
N THR A 89 -13.94 -19.36 -15.95
CA THR A 89 -14.89 -18.64 -16.83
C THR A 89 -14.40 -18.71 -18.29
N SER A 90 -14.63 -19.86 -18.91
CA SER A 90 -14.75 -20.05 -20.36
C SER A 90 -16.11 -20.73 -20.52
N THR A 91 -17.08 -20.38 -21.37
CA THR A 91 -17.23 -19.57 -22.59
C THR A 91 -18.75 -19.22 -22.66
N THR A 92 -19.21 -18.18 -23.37
CA THR A 92 -19.75 -18.35 -24.73
C THR A 92 -20.10 -16.99 -25.37
N SER A 93 -19.56 -16.81 -26.57
CA SER A 93 -19.90 -15.94 -27.70
C SER A 93 -21.34 -15.37 -27.77
N THR A 94 -21.48 -14.11 -28.23
CA THR A 94 -22.27 -13.78 -29.45
C THR A 94 -22.11 -12.32 -29.95
N LYS A 95 -21.44 -12.20 -31.12
CA LYS A 95 -21.65 -11.30 -32.29
C LYS A 95 -22.12 -9.82 -32.15
N LYS A 96 -21.26 -8.93 -32.70
CA LYS A 96 -21.47 -7.79 -33.65
C LYS A 96 -22.57 -6.73 -33.38
N SER A 97 -22.17 -5.45 -33.31
CA SER A 97 -22.76 -4.42 -34.19
C SER A 97 -21.88 -3.16 -34.41
N LYS A 98 -21.65 -2.91 -35.70
CA LYS A 98 -21.28 -1.71 -36.49
C LYS A 98 -20.81 -0.42 -35.78
N ARG A 99 -19.54 -0.06 -36.08
CA ARG A 99 -18.96 1.28 -35.94
C ARG A 99 -19.52 2.20 -37.04
N PHE A 100 -20.34 3.18 -36.67
CA PHE A 100 -20.87 4.20 -37.56
C PHE A 100 -19.77 5.22 -37.90
N LYS A 101 -19.43 5.35 -39.19
CA LYS A 101 -18.43 6.29 -39.72
C LYS A 101 -19.15 7.63 -39.98
N ARG A 102 -18.87 8.67 -39.19
CA ARG A 102 -19.34 10.04 -39.46
C ARG A 102 -18.62 10.57 -40.70
N ARG A 103 -19.37 10.78 -41.80
CA ARG A 103 -18.93 11.57 -42.94
C ARG A 103 -18.93 13.06 -42.57
N ARG A 104 -17.89 13.77 -42.98
CA ARG A 104 -17.97 15.19 -43.34
C ARG A 104 -18.50 15.28 -44.76
#